data_AF-A0A6N9V4F1-F1
#
_entry.id   AF-A0A6N9V4F1-F1
#
_cell.length_a   1.000
_cell.length_b   1.000
_cell.length_c   1.000
_cell.angle_alpha   90.00
_cell.angle_beta   90.00
_cell.angle_gamma   90.00
#
_symmetry.space_group_name_H-M   'P 1'
#
loop_
_entity.id
_entity.type
_entity.pdbx_description
1 polymer ?
#
loop_
_entity_poly.entity_id
_entity_poly.type
_entity_poly.pdbx_seq_one_letter_code
_entity_poly.pdbx_strand_id
1 'polypeptide(L)' 'LLVDVLGVTGVGAYFPHRVTYHPTCHSLRMLRVGDKPLRLLRAVDSIDLVELPGADSCCGFGGTFALKNAE' A
#
# COMPACT_ATOMS: atom_id res chain seq x y z
N LEU A 1 13.66 3.38 1.92
CA LEU A 1 14.36 4.58 2.46
C LEU A 1 13.86 4.95 3.85
N LEU A 2 12.60 5.34 4.05
CA LEU A 2 12.09 5.68 5.39
C LEU A 2 12.33 4.56 6.41
N VAL A 3 11.83 3.36 6.13
CA VAL A 3 11.99 2.22 7.04
C VAL A 3 13.42 1.66 7.00
N ASP A 4 13.96 1.38 5.81
CA ASP A 4 15.23 0.63 5.68
C ASP A 4 16.51 1.43 5.92
N VAL A 5 16.49 2.73 5.64
CA VAL A 5 17.69 3.57 5.70
C VAL A 5 17.59 4.52 6.89
N LEU A 6 16.44 5.19 7.06
CA LEU A 6 16.24 6.15 8.14
C LEU A 6 15.71 5.51 9.43
N GLY A 7 15.27 4.25 9.40
CA GLY A 7 14.68 3.57 10.57
C GLY A 7 13.34 4.17 11.02
N VAL A 8 12.73 5.04 10.23
CA VAL A 8 11.50 5.77 10.58
C VAL A 8 10.28 4.93 10.23
N THR A 9 9.38 4.77 11.21
CA THR A 9 8.08 4.12 11.02
C THR A 9 6.89 5.03 11.31
N GLY A 10 7.09 6.15 12.00
CA GLY A 10 6.06 7.17 12.25
C GLY A 10 6.54 8.55 11.82
N VAL A 11 5.65 9.31 11.17
CA VAL A 11 5.95 10.65 10.63
C VAL A 11 5.04 11.74 11.19
N GLY A 12 4.27 11.43 12.26
CA GLY A 12 3.30 12.36 12.84
C GLY A 12 2.06 12.59 11.97
N ALA A 13 1.71 11.63 11.12
CA ALA A 13 0.51 11.71 10.29
C ALA A 13 -0.76 11.41 11.09
N TYR A 14 -1.86 12.04 10.73
CA TYR A 14 -3.20 11.85 11.29
C TYR A 14 -4.20 11.65 10.15
N PHE A 15 -5.04 10.61 10.23
CA PHE A 15 -6.04 10.32 9.20
C PHE A 15 -7.22 9.50 9.78
N PRO A 16 -8.32 10.16 10.22
CA PRO A 16 -9.40 9.53 10.99
C PRO A 16 -10.44 8.84 10.09
N HIS A 17 -9.97 7.96 9.21
CA HIS A 17 -10.82 7.26 8.26
C HIS A 17 -10.48 5.78 8.17
N ARG A 18 -11.50 5.00 7.77
CA ARG A 18 -11.34 3.59 7.44
C ARG A 18 -10.70 3.45 6.06
N VAL A 19 -9.58 2.75 6.02
CA VAL A 19 -8.80 2.53 4.79
C VAL A 19 -8.34 1.10 4.68
N THR A 20 -7.96 0.71 3.48
CA THR A 20 -7.24 -0.53 3.24
C THR A 20 -6.04 -0.28 2.34
N TYR A 21 -5.04 -1.16 2.43
CA TYR A 21 -3.84 -1.07 1.60
C TYR A 21 -3.89 -2.12 0.50
N HIS A 22 -4.05 -1.69 -0.74
CA HIS A 22 -3.84 -2.53 -1.91
C HIS A 22 -2.38 -2.38 -2.38
N PRO A 23 -1.50 -3.36 -2.14
CA PRO A 23 -0.12 -3.27 -2.58
C PRO A 23 -0.05 -3.30 -4.12
N THR A 24 0.82 -2.48 -4.71
CA THR A 24 0.92 -2.42 -6.17
C THR A 24 1.55 -3.70 -6.72
N CYS A 25 1.20 -4.07 -7.96
CA CYS A 25 1.79 -5.25 -8.61
C CYS A 25 3.33 -5.19 -8.64
N HIS A 26 3.90 -4.00 -8.84
CA HIS A 26 5.36 -3.81 -8.84
C HIS A 26 5.94 -3.91 -7.43
N SER A 27 5.26 -3.41 -6.40
CA SER A 27 5.75 -3.54 -5.02
C SER A 27 5.73 -4.98 -4.54
N LEU A 28 4.72 -5.76 -4.93
CA LEU A 28 4.62 -7.19 -4.60
C LEU A 28 5.61 -8.05 -5.40
N ARG A 29 5.58 -7.94 -6.73
CA ARG A 29 6.16 -8.96 -7.62
C ARG A 29 7.58 -8.64 -8.07
N MET A 30 7.88 -7.36 -8.29
CA MET A 30 9.19 -6.94 -8.81
C MET A 30 10.11 -6.47 -7.69
N LEU A 31 9.71 -5.43 -6.98
CA LEU A 31 10.53 -4.75 -5.97
C LEU A 31 10.52 -5.46 -4.61
N ARG A 32 9.52 -6.31 -4.37
CA ARG A 32 9.34 -7.08 -3.12
C ARG A 32 9.48 -6.20 -1.88
N VAL A 33 8.71 -5.11 -1.86
CA VAL A 33 8.78 -4.06 -0.82
C VAL A 33 8.40 -4.60 0.57
N GLY A 34 7.65 -5.71 0.64
CA GLY A 34 7.29 -6.37 1.89
C GLY A 34 6.31 -5.55 2.73
N ASP A 35 6.46 -5.62 4.05
CA ASP A 35 5.53 -5.06 5.03
C ASP A 35 5.76 -3.57 5.34
N LYS A 36 6.78 -2.95 4.76
CA LYS A 36 7.23 -1.58 5.07
C LYS A 36 6.11 -0.54 4.92
N PRO A 37 5.26 -0.57 3.88
CA PRO A 37 4.13 0.35 3.76
C PRO A 37 3.11 0.17 4.88
N LEU A 38 2.81 -1.08 5.25
CA LEU A 38 1.90 -1.37 6.36
C LEU A 38 2.46 -0.92 7.71
N ARG A 39 3.78 -1.01 7.92
CA ARG A 39 4.43 -0.47 9.12
C ARG A 39 4.26 1.04 9.25
N LEU A 40 4.34 1.77 8.13
CA LEU A 40 4.11 3.22 8.10
C LEU A 40 2.63 3.55 8.34
N LEU A 41 1.72 2.83 7.68
CA LEU A 41 0.27 3.07 7.80
C LEU A 41 -0.25 2.79 9.22
N ARG A 42 0.26 1.75 9.89
CA ARG A 42 -0.10 1.42 11.28
C ARG A 42 0.36 2.47 12.30
N ALA A 43 1.28 3.35 11.92
CA ALA A 43 1.75 4.45 12.77
C ALA A 43 1.01 5.78 12.53
N VAL A 44 0.02 5.80 11.64
CA VAL A 44 -0.82 6.98 11.40
C VAL A 44 -1.85 7.07 12.53
N ASP A 45 -1.97 8.25 13.13
CA ASP A 45 -2.92 8.47 14.21
C ASP A 45 -4.38 8.44 13.71
N SER A 46 -5.25 7.83 14.52
CA SER A 46 -6.69 7.66 14.29
C SER A 46 -7.10 6.90 13.01
N ILE A 47 -6.17 6.24 12.32
CA ILE A 47 -6.49 5.43 11.14
C ILE A 47 -7.22 4.14 11.52
N ASP A 48 -8.27 3.79 10.79
CA ASP A 48 -8.90 2.46 10.85
C ASP A 48 -8.41 1.63 9.65
N LEU A 49 -7.22 1.05 9.79
CA LEU A 49 -6.61 0.23 8.74
C LEU A 49 -7.18 -1.20 8.77
N VAL A 50 -7.91 -1.57 7.73
CA VAL A 50 -8.49 -2.91 7.55
C VAL A 50 -7.80 -3.69 6.44
N GLU A 51 -7.74 -5.01 6.61
CA GLU A 51 -7.17 -5.93 5.62
C GLU A 51 -8.03 -6.00 4.34
N LEU A 52 -7.36 -6.14 3.20
CA LEU A 52 -8.00 -6.34 1.90
C LEU A 52 -7.99 -7.83 1.54
N PRO A 53 -9.15 -8.52 1.48
CA PRO A 53 -9.20 -9.87 0.92
C PRO A 53 -8.70 -9.88 -0.53
N GLY A 54 -7.77 -10.79 -0.85
CA GLY A 54 -7.17 -10.87 -2.18
C GLY A 54 -6.23 -9.71 -2.52
N ALA A 55 -5.53 -9.15 -1.52
CA ALA A 55 -4.57 -8.06 -1.70
C ALA A 55 -3.44 -8.33 -2.71
N ASP A 56 -3.21 -9.59 -3.08
CA ASP A 56 -2.22 -10.04 -4.07
C ASP A 56 -2.76 -10.05 -5.53
N SER A 57 -4.07 -9.84 -5.68
CA SER A 57 -4.74 -9.72 -6.97
C SER A 57 -4.45 -8.37 -7.63
N CYS A 58 -4.28 -8.38 -8.95
CA CYS A 58 -4.11 -7.16 -9.74
C CYS A 58 -5.43 -6.39 -9.80
N CYS A 59 -5.41 -5.09 -9.50
CA CYS A 59 -6.59 -4.22 -9.66
C CYS A 59 -6.97 -3.92 -11.13
N GLY A 60 -6.16 -4.35 -12.10
CA GLY A 60 -6.42 -4.12 -13.54
C GLY A 60 -5.97 -2.76 -14.07
N PHE A 61 -5.46 -1.85 -13.24
CA PHE A 61 -5.15 -0.48 -13.66
C PHE A 61 -3.73 -0.28 -14.24
N GLY A 62 -3.10 -1.36 -14.74
CA GLY A 62 -1.70 -1.35 -15.17
C GLY A 62 -1.49 -0.91 -16.63
N GLY A 63 -1.06 0.33 -16.86
CA GLY A 63 -0.57 0.79 -18.18
C GLY A 63 -1.57 0.62 -19.32
N THR A 64 -1.12 0.12 -20.47
CA THR A 64 -1.99 -0.07 -21.65
C THR A 64 -3.04 -1.16 -21.47
N PHE A 65 -2.92 -2.05 -20.47
CA PHE A 65 -3.96 -3.01 -20.15
C PHE A 65 -5.26 -2.31 -19.78
N ALA A 66 -5.20 -1.28 -18.93
CA ALA A 66 -6.37 -0.51 -18.50
C ALA A 66 -7.05 0.24 -19.66
N LEU A 67 -6.29 0.59 -20.71
CA LEU A 67 -6.85 1.22 -21.91
C LEU A 67 -7.49 0.20 -22.87
N LYS A 68 -6.95 -1.02 -22.92
CA LYS A 68 -7.41 -2.08 -23.83
C LYS A 68 -8.59 -2.89 -23.28
N ASN A 69 -8.79 -2.86 -21.97
CA ASN A 69 -9.85 -3.57 -21.25
C ASN A 69 -10.57 -2.53 -20.37
N ALA A 70 -11.19 -1.54 -21.02
CA ALA A 70 -11.79 -0.38 -20.38
C ALA A 70 -13.31 -0.53 -20.17
N GLU A 71 -13.89 -1.54 -20.82
CA GLU A 71 -15.24 -2.06 -20.62
C GLU A 71 -15.41 -2.81 -19.29
#